data_AF-A0A2V9RUV4-F1
#
_entry.id   AF-A0A2V9RUV4-F1
#
_cell.length_a   1.000
_cell.length_b   1.000
_cell.length_c   1.000
_cell.angle_alpha   90.00
_cell.angle_beta   90.00
_cell.angle_gamma   90.00
#
_symmetry.space_group_name_H-M   'P 1'
#
loop_
_entity.id
_entity.type
_entity.pdbx_description
1 polymer ?
#
loop_
_entity_poly.entity_id
_entity_poly.type
_entity_poly.pdbx_seq_one_letter_code
_entity_poly.pdbx_strand_id
1 'polypeptide(L)'
;MLKLLDSAQPVPGAQIIVLSEHVDYWNHDGWVDPYSSRVFTDRQSAYSVRFGLASPYAPEMVVDGQGEFVGSNVRNANLAIEKARVQQKVAVKISGVSIENGVLRAYVETGMLPEHTGKHKAEVYLVL
;
A
#
# COMPACT_ATOMS: atom_id res chain seq x y z
N MET A 1 -1.82 11.67 -10.65
CA MET A 1 -1.04 11.66 -9.39
C MET A 1 -0.04 10.51 -9.36
N LEU A 2 -0.48 9.25 -9.37
CA LEU A 2 0.41 8.07 -9.22
C LEU A 2 1.65 8.09 -10.13
N LYS A 3 1.49 8.41 -11.42
CA LYS A 3 2.62 8.57 -12.35
C LYS A 3 3.68 9.57 -11.89
N LEU A 4 3.27 10.69 -11.28
CA LEU A 4 4.19 11.70 -10.77
C LEU A 4 5.00 11.15 -9.59
N LEU A 5 4.34 10.47 -8.65
CA LEU A 5 5.00 9.86 -7.50
C LEU A 5 6.02 8.81 -7.95
N ASP A 6 5.61 7.96 -8.89
CA ASP A 6 6.44 6.89 -9.45
C ASP A 6 7.68 7.44 -10.17
N SER A 7 7.48 8.34 -11.13
CA SER A 7 8.58 8.82 -11.98
C SER A 7 9.48 9.86 -11.32
N ALA A 8 8.91 10.77 -10.51
CA ALA A 8 9.63 11.93 -9.99
C ALA A 8 10.11 11.76 -8.56
N GLN A 9 9.57 10.79 -7.80
CA GLN A 9 9.91 10.55 -6.39
C GLN A 9 10.03 11.86 -5.58
N PRO A 10 8.97 12.69 -5.53
CA PRO A 10 9.07 14.11 -5.19
C PRO A 10 9.35 14.39 -3.71
N VAL A 11 9.46 13.35 -2.87
CA VAL A 11 9.68 13.46 -1.42
C VAL A 11 11.10 12.98 -1.10
N PRO A 12 12.06 13.89 -0.84
CA PRO A 12 13.44 13.52 -0.59
C PRO A 12 13.61 12.55 0.59
N GLY A 13 14.44 11.53 0.42
CA GLY A 13 14.71 10.53 1.46
C GLY A 13 13.59 9.51 1.67
N ALA A 14 12.51 9.57 0.89
CA ALA A 14 11.56 8.48 0.77
C ALA A 14 11.84 7.70 -0.52
N GLN A 15 11.68 6.38 -0.46
CA GLN A 15 11.54 5.54 -1.65
C GLN A 15 10.06 5.16 -1.75
N ILE A 16 9.37 5.71 -2.74
CA ILE A 16 7.93 5.53 -2.92
C ILE A 16 7.72 4.39 -3.91
N ILE A 17 7.04 3.33 -3.45
CA ILE A 17 6.56 2.25 -4.31
C ILE A 17 5.08 2.49 -4.55
N VAL A 18 4.71 2.69 -5.81
CA VAL A 18 3.35 3.06 -6.19
C VAL A 18 2.59 1.83 -6.69
N LEU A 19 1.38 1.63 -6.19
CA LEU A 19 0.46 0.59 -6.64
C LEU A 19 -0.82 1.25 -7.18
N SER A 20 -1.37 0.71 -8.26
CA SER A 20 -2.69 1.08 -8.79
C SER A 20 -3.60 -0.15 -8.65
N GLU A 21 -4.58 -0.06 -7.77
CA GLU A 21 -5.49 -1.16 -7.45
C GLU A 21 -6.90 -0.79 -7.96
N HIS A 22 -7.33 -1.44 -9.04
CA HIS A 22 -8.58 -1.11 -9.71
C HIS A 22 -9.75 -1.86 -9.06
N VAL A 23 -10.64 -1.13 -8.41
CA VAL A 23 -11.82 -1.71 -7.74
C VAL A 23 -12.91 -2.09 -8.74
N ASP A 24 -13.64 -3.15 -8.45
CA ASP A 24 -14.65 -3.73 -9.36
C ASP A 24 -16.08 -3.23 -9.13
N TYR A 25 -16.36 -2.50 -8.03
CA TYR A 25 -17.72 -2.06 -7.71
C TYR A 25 -18.28 -1.00 -8.67
N TRP A 26 -17.47 -0.47 -9.60
CA TRP A 26 -17.92 0.39 -10.70
C TRP A 26 -18.45 -0.39 -11.92
N ASN A 27 -18.28 -1.72 -11.96
CA ASN A 27 -18.60 -2.55 -13.14
C ASN A 27 -20.10 -2.85 -13.33
N HIS A 28 -21.00 -1.93 -12.95
CA HIS A 28 -22.45 -2.16 -12.93
C HIS A 28 -23.22 -1.52 -14.11
N ASP A 29 -22.60 -0.61 -14.88
CA ASP A 29 -23.26 0.13 -15.96
C ASP A 29 -22.95 -0.41 -17.37
N GLY A 30 -22.60 -1.69 -17.48
CA GLY A 30 -22.32 -2.37 -18.75
C GLY A 30 -20.91 -2.18 -19.30
N TRP A 31 -20.09 -1.34 -18.65
CA TRP A 31 -18.64 -1.30 -18.84
C TRP A 31 -17.94 -2.05 -17.69
N VAL A 32 -16.94 -2.86 -18.03
CA VAL A 32 -16.12 -3.60 -17.08
C VAL A 32 -14.67 -3.18 -17.28
N ASP A 33 -14.02 -2.72 -16.22
CA ASP A 33 -12.59 -2.42 -16.26
C ASP A 33 -11.80 -3.73 -16.30
N PRO A 34 -11.04 -4.03 -17.37
CA PRO A 34 -10.28 -5.28 -17.47
C PRO A 34 -9.14 -5.41 -16.45
N TYR A 35 -8.75 -4.31 -15.79
CA TYR A 35 -7.75 -4.31 -14.73
C TYR A 35 -8.37 -4.40 -13.34
N SER A 36 -9.69 -4.32 -13.24
CA SER A 36 -10.38 -4.41 -11.96
C SER A 36 -10.37 -5.82 -11.39
N SER A 37 -10.37 -5.92 -10.06
CA SER A 37 -10.44 -7.20 -9.35
C SER A 37 -11.16 -7.05 -8.03
N ARG A 38 -11.93 -8.08 -7.66
CA ARG A 38 -12.61 -8.16 -6.39
C ARG A 38 -11.67 -8.07 -5.19
N VAL A 39 -10.45 -8.60 -5.33
CA VAL A 39 -9.42 -8.54 -4.27
C VAL A 39 -9.05 -7.10 -3.92
N PHE A 40 -9.03 -6.19 -4.90
CA PHE A 40 -8.76 -4.77 -4.68
C PHE A 40 -9.93 -4.08 -3.99
N THR A 41 -11.17 -4.41 -4.36
CA THR A 41 -12.38 -3.95 -3.66
C THR A 41 -12.41 -4.42 -2.20
N ASP A 42 -12.10 -5.68 -1.94
CA ASP A 42 -12.09 -6.24 -0.59
C ASP A 42 -10.99 -5.56 0.26
N ARG A 43 -9.81 -5.33 -0.32
CA ARG A 43 -8.71 -4.61 0.33
C ARG A 43 -9.09 -3.16 0.68
N GLN A 44 -9.72 -2.44 -0.25
CA GLN A 44 -10.20 -1.08 0.02
C GLN A 44 -11.30 -1.07 1.09
N SER A 45 -12.20 -2.05 1.06
CA SER A 45 -13.26 -2.20 2.07
C SER A 45 -12.66 -2.43 3.47
N ALA A 46 -11.59 -3.24 3.56
CA ALA A 46 -10.87 -3.43 4.82
C ALA A 46 -10.23 -2.13 5.33
N TYR A 47 -9.70 -1.29 4.44
CA TYR A 47 -9.23 0.05 4.82
C TYR A 47 -10.36 0.97 5.26
N SER A 48 -11.51 0.95 4.59
CA SER A 48 -12.68 1.73 4.99
C SER A 48 -13.12 1.40 6.41
N VAL A 49 -13.18 0.12 6.77
CA VAL A 49 -13.45 -0.32 8.15
C VAL A 49 -12.36 0.17 9.11
N ARG A 50 -11.08 0.00 8.76
CA ARG A 50 -9.95 0.40 9.59
C ARG A 50 -9.92 1.91 9.88
N PHE A 51 -10.28 2.73 8.91
CA PHE A 51 -10.28 4.19 9.03
C PHE A 51 -11.63 4.76 9.49
N GLY A 52 -12.65 3.91 9.69
CA GLY A 52 -13.98 4.34 10.12
C GLY A 52 -14.72 5.16 9.06
N LEU A 53 -14.46 4.90 7.78
CA LEU A 53 -15.14 5.55 6.67
C LEU A 53 -16.57 5.03 6.54
N ALA A 54 -17.50 5.91 6.19
CA ALA A 54 -18.89 5.51 5.95
C ALA A 54 -19.04 4.56 4.75
N SER A 55 -18.18 4.70 3.75
CA SER A 55 -18.18 3.92 2.51
C SER A 55 -16.83 4.05 1.78
N PRO A 56 -16.40 3.03 1.03
CA PRO A 56 -15.26 3.15 0.12
C PRO A 56 -15.53 4.20 -0.97
N TYR A 57 -14.48 4.83 -1.47
CA TYR A 57 -14.58 5.84 -2.53
C TYR A 57 -13.37 5.78 -3.46
N ALA A 58 -13.50 6.24 -4.70
CA ALA A 58 -12.37 6.30 -5.62
C ALA A 58 -12.33 7.68 -6.34
N PRO A 59 -11.15 8.25 -6.60
CA PRO A 59 -9.83 7.72 -6.24
C PRO A 59 -9.48 7.95 -4.75
N GLU A 60 -9.15 6.88 -4.04
CA GLU A 60 -8.56 6.89 -2.70
C GLU A 60 -7.07 6.59 -2.79
N MET A 61 -6.26 7.21 -1.93
CA MET A 61 -4.86 6.88 -1.74
C MET A 61 -4.63 6.52 -0.29
N VAL A 62 -4.00 5.37 -0.04
CA VAL A 62 -3.58 4.93 1.27
C VAL A 62 -2.05 4.91 1.32
N VAL A 63 -1.45 5.53 2.35
CA VAL A 63 0.02 5.58 2.53
C VAL A 63 0.43 4.70 3.71
N ASP A 64 1.22 3.66 3.44
CA ASP A 64 1.70 2.64 4.40
C ASP A 64 0.61 2.02 5.31
N GLY A 65 -0.63 2.05 4.84
CA GLY A 65 -1.80 1.63 5.62
C GLY A 65 -2.09 2.49 6.84
N GLN A 66 -1.46 3.66 7.00
CA GLN A 66 -1.59 4.52 8.19
C GLN A 66 -2.46 5.76 7.99
N GLY A 67 -2.74 6.13 6.74
CA GLY A 67 -3.64 7.24 6.44
C GLY A 67 -4.21 7.12 5.03
N GLU A 68 -5.41 7.69 4.86
CA GLU A 68 -6.16 7.73 3.61
C GLU A 68 -6.56 9.16 3.25
N PHE A 69 -6.74 9.43 1.95
CA PHE A 69 -7.27 10.69 1.42
C PHE A 69 -7.59 10.56 -0.08
N VAL A 70 -8.29 11.55 -0.64
CA VAL A 70 -8.58 11.64 -2.07
C VAL A 70 -7.27 11.68 -2.89
N GLY A 71 -7.07 10.67 -3.73
CA GLY A 71 -5.79 10.41 -4.42
C GLY A 71 -5.35 11.48 -5.43
N SER A 72 -6.21 12.44 -5.77
CA SER A 72 -5.85 13.60 -6.58
C SER A 72 -5.19 14.74 -5.78
N ASN A 73 -5.23 14.70 -4.44
CA ASN A 73 -4.70 15.75 -3.58
C ASN A 73 -3.18 15.63 -3.38
N VAL A 74 -2.42 16.38 -4.20
CA VAL A 74 -0.94 16.43 -4.17
C VAL A 74 -0.39 16.78 -2.79
N ARG A 75 -1.01 17.76 -2.13
CA ARG A 75 -0.54 18.27 -0.84
C ARG A 75 -0.67 17.20 0.23
N ASN A 76 -1.82 16.53 0.29
CA ASN A 76 -2.05 15.45 1.26
C ASN A 76 -1.13 14.26 0.98
N ALA A 77 -0.87 13.93 -0.29
CA ALA A 77 0.09 12.88 -0.65
C ALA A 77 1.49 13.17 -0.11
N ASN A 78 2.05 14.35 -0.39
CA ASN A 78 3.39 14.71 0.09
C ASN A 78 3.46 14.74 1.62
N LEU A 79 2.44 15.29 2.30
CA LEU A 79 2.39 15.34 3.76
C LEU A 79 2.29 13.94 4.38
N ALA A 80 1.48 13.05 3.81
CA ALA A 80 1.32 11.69 4.30
C ALA A 80 2.61 10.88 4.10
N ILE A 81 3.28 11.03 2.97
CA ILE A 81 4.56 10.34 2.68
C ILE A 81 5.67 10.85 3.61
N GLU A 82 5.80 12.16 3.81
CA GLU A 82 6.79 12.72 4.76
C GLU A 82 6.55 12.23 6.18
N LYS A 83 5.29 12.21 6.62
CA LYS A 83 4.91 11.65 7.93
C LYS A 83 5.28 10.17 8.03
N ALA A 84 4.98 9.39 6.99
CA ALA A 84 5.25 7.96 6.98
C ALA A 84 6.75 7.64 6.90
N ARG A 85 7.55 8.51 6.28
CA ARG A 85 9.02 8.38 6.17
C ARG A 85 9.70 8.43 7.53
N VAL A 86 9.23 9.28 8.44
CA VAL A 86 9.82 9.46 9.78
C VAL A 86 9.20 8.56 10.85
N GLN A 87 8.12 7.85 10.53
CA GLN A 87 7.50 6.90 11.43
C GLN A 87 8.39 5.67 11.59
N GLN A 88 8.63 5.26 12.84
CA GLN A 88 9.37 4.04 13.12
C GLN A 88 8.61 2.82 12.59
N LYS A 89 9.26 2.03 11.76
CA LYS A 89 8.73 0.79 11.17
C LYS A 89 9.67 -0.36 11.52
N VAL A 90 9.10 -1.55 11.68
CA VAL A 90 9.91 -2.77 11.68
C VAL A 90 10.49 -2.92 10.28
N ALA A 91 11.83 -2.94 10.18
CA ALA A 91 12.48 -3.11 8.89
C ALA A 91 12.11 -4.46 8.30
N VAL A 92 11.70 -4.50 7.04
CA VAL A 92 11.52 -5.73 6.28
C VAL A 92 12.52 -5.68 5.13
N LYS A 93 13.36 -6.70 5.01
CA LYS A 93 14.37 -6.82 3.97
C LYS A 93 14.03 -8.01 3.10
N ILE A 94 13.93 -7.77 1.80
CA ILE A 94 13.80 -8.82 0.78
C ILE A 94 15.17 -8.95 0.10
N SER A 95 15.70 -10.17 0.00
CA SER A 95 17.03 -10.43 -0.57
C SER A 95 17.07 -11.76 -1.33
N GLY A 96 18.16 -12.00 -2.08
CA GLY A 96 18.33 -13.22 -2.87
C GLY A 96 17.19 -13.48 -3.86
N VAL A 97 16.65 -12.41 -4.45
CA VAL A 97 15.54 -12.48 -5.39
C VAL A 97 16.00 -13.14 -6.68
N SER A 98 15.40 -14.27 -7.04
CA SER A 98 15.61 -14.93 -8.33
C SER A 98 14.30 -15.43 -8.92
N ILE A 99 14.24 -15.49 -10.25
CA ILE A 99 13.13 -16.07 -10.99
C ILE A 99 13.69 -17.16 -11.89
N GLU A 100 13.27 -18.41 -11.65
CA GLU A 100 13.69 -19.56 -12.44
C GLU A 100 12.45 -20.41 -12.78
N ASN A 101 12.25 -20.69 -14.06
CA ASN A 101 11.13 -21.52 -14.55
C ASN A 101 9.75 -21.05 -14.01
N GLY A 102 9.54 -19.73 -13.94
CA GLY A 102 8.30 -19.15 -13.43
C GLY A 102 8.14 -19.17 -11.90
N VAL A 103 9.16 -19.61 -11.16
CA VAL A 103 9.17 -19.62 -9.69
C VAL A 103 9.99 -18.43 -9.19
N LEU A 104 9.35 -17.53 -8.44
CA LEU A 104 10.01 -16.47 -7.68
C LEU A 104 10.54 -17.05 -6.36
N ARG A 105 11.85 -16.92 -6.12
CA ARG A 105 12.47 -17.20 -4.81
C ARG A 105 13.00 -15.90 -4.22
N ALA A 106 12.74 -15.69 -2.94
CA ALA A 106 13.26 -14.56 -2.19
C ALA A 106 13.38 -14.93 -0.70
N TYR A 107 14.34 -14.31 -0.03
CA TYR A 107 14.50 -14.36 1.43
C TYR A 107 13.89 -13.10 2.04
N VAL A 108 13.01 -13.28 3.01
CA VAL A 108 12.39 -12.18 3.77
C VAL A 108 12.93 -12.22 5.20
N GLU A 109 13.57 -11.13 5.60
CA GLU A 109 14.07 -10.91 6.96
C GLU A 109 13.33 -9.73 7.59
N THR A 110 13.02 -9.81 8.88
CA THR A 110 12.42 -8.71 9.63
C THR A 110 13.34 -8.24 10.75
N GLY A 111 13.36 -6.93 11.02
CA GLY A 111 14.01 -6.37 12.18
C GLY A 111 13.36 -6.78 13.50
N MET A 112 14.00 -6.44 14.61
CA MET A 112 13.46 -6.70 15.94
C MET A 112 12.14 -5.93 16.15
N LEU A 113 11.20 -6.56 16.86
CA LEU A 113 9.99 -5.88 17.29
C LEU A 113 10.35 -4.77 18.29
N PRO A 114 9.71 -3.60 18.23
CA PRO A 114 9.98 -2.54 19.18
C PRO A 114 9.51 -2.97 20.58
N GLU A 115 10.43 -2.92 21.56
CA GLU A 115 10.18 -3.37 22.94
C GLU A 115 8.96 -2.68 23.58
N HIS A 116 8.70 -1.43 23.21
CA HIS A 116 7.59 -0.63 23.74
C HIS A 116 6.19 -1.09 23.29
N THR A 117 6.08 -2.03 22.34
CA THR A 117 4.78 -2.52 21.87
C THR A 117 4.15 -3.54 22.81
N GLY A 118 4.91 -4.11 23.76
CA GLY A 118 4.47 -5.22 24.60
C GLY A 118 4.10 -6.49 23.81
N LYS A 119 4.41 -6.53 22.51
CA LYS A 119 4.13 -7.66 21.63
C LYS A 119 5.41 -8.46 21.41
N HIS A 120 5.32 -9.77 21.67
CA HIS A 120 6.43 -10.72 21.48
C HIS A 120 6.29 -11.59 20.22
N LYS A 121 5.23 -11.37 19.44
CA LYS A 121 4.94 -12.12 18.22
C LYS A 121 4.55 -11.15 17.10
N ALA A 122 5.09 -11.41 15.91
CA ALA A 122 4.70 -10.78 14.67
C ALA A 122 4.32 -11.87 13.65
N GLU A 123 3.42 -11.53 12.75
CA GLU A 123 3.10 -12.34 11.59
C GLU A 123 3.57 -11.58 10.35
N VAL A 124 4.15 -12.32 9.40
CA VAL A 124 4.54 -11.78 8.10
C VAL A 124 3.51 -12.28 7.09
N TYR A 125 2.78 -11.35 6.48
CA TYR A 125 1.81 -11.63 5.43
C TYR A 125 2.47 -11.36 4.08
N LEU A 126 2.47 -12.37 3.21
CA LEU A 126 2.81 -12.20 1.80
C LEU A 126 1.49 -12.15 1.01
N VAL A 127 1.27 -11.05 0.30
CA VAL A 127 0.12 -10.88 -0.59
C VAL A 127 0.68 -10.84 -2.00
N LEU A 128 0.24 -11.80 -2.84
CA LEU A 128 0.62 -11.96 -4.24
C LEU A 128 -0.50 -11.47 -5.15
#